data_AF-A0A2H0Q9C8-F1
#
_entry.id   AF-A0A2H0Q9C8-F1
#
_cell.length_a   1.000
_cell.length_b   1.000
_cell.length_c   1.000
_cell.angle_alpha   90.00
_cell.angle_beta   90.00
_cell.angle_gamma   90.00
#
_symmetry.space_group_name_H-M   'P 1'
#
loop_
_entity.id
_entity.type
_entity.pdbx_description
1 polymer ?
#
loop_
_entity_poly.entity_id
_entity_poly.type
_entity_poly.pdbx_seq_one_letter_code
_entity_poly.pdbx_strand_id
1 'polypeptide(L)'
;MKVIIGLFILYLVIPNVVFGETHHIELSQQINVEIEDVVKTKDGSYSAVIKMSEASDCAVPGFNCGAGYRPSAPYIEETCKTKSCDGIGSVYYTAGKLVFSLENEDSCLEKKNNETCFHLLTKDVKEDKDCNKFNSHIGKYFCLKNFDQSNLQENRDLCDKLPNDIYSLKWNCFYEWATRYKDPSFCEQYSKTQLSGKNRCYLKMAVLFNSNKYCKKIEKNNEDSYLEQCLTNNYSK
;
A
#
# COMPACT_ATOMS: atom_id res chain seq x y z
N MET A 1 75.08 9.29 -27.05
CA MET A 1 73.96 8.65 -26.34
C MET A 1 72.65 9.20 -26.91
N LYS A 2 71.85 8.37 -27.59
CA LYS A 2 70.49 8.71 -28.05
C LYS A 2 69.50 8.12 -27.05
N VAL A 3 68.76 8.98 -26.36
CA VAL A 3 67.68 8.57 -25.45
C VAL A 3 66.40 8.53 -26.28
N ILE A 4 65.83 7.33 -26.46
CA ILE A 4 64.54 7.13 -27.10
C ILE A 4 63.49 7.22 -25.98
N ILE A 5 62.71 8.31 -25.99
CA ILE A 5 61.56 8.48 -25.10
C ILE A 5 60.38 7.76 -25.78
N GLY A 6 60.05 6.57 -25.29
CA GLY A 6 58.88 5.82 -25.73
C GLY A 6 57.60 6.45 -25.18
N LEU A 7 56.80 7.02 -26.07
CA LEU A 7 55.49 7.59 -25.77
C LEU A 7 54.49 6.43 -25.57
N PHE A 8 54.23 6.03 -24.33
CA PHE A 8 53.16 5.09 -24.00
C PHE A 8 51.82 5.82 -24.10
N ILE A 9 51.11 5.63 -25.22
CA ILE A 9 49.73 6.08 -25.38
C ILE A 9 48.83 5.07 -24.65
N LEU A 10 48.41 5.43 -23.44
CA LEU A 10 47.41 4.70 -22.68
C LEU A 10 46.05 4.91 -23.36
N TYR A 11 45.60 3.95 -24.17
CA TYR A 11 44.24 3.94 -24.68
C TYR A 11 43.29 3.65 -23.51
N LEU A 12 42.76 4.73 -22.91
CA LEU A 12 41.59 4.65 -22.04
C LEU A 12 40.42 4.18 -22.89
N VAL A 13 40.12 2.88 -22.81
CA VAL A 13 38.85 2.32 -23.26
C VAL A 13 37.80 2.88 -22.31
N ILE A 14 37.22 4.03 -22.66
CA ILE A 14 36.04 4.54 -21.98
C ILE A 14 34.91 3.59 -22.39
N PRO A 15 34.35 2.78 -21.48
CA PRO A 15 33.19 1.97 -21.82
C PRO A 15 32.11 2.92 -22.35
N ASN A 16 31.50 2.58 -23.47
CA ASN A 16 30.36 3.31 -24.00
C ASN A 16 29.28 3.33 -22.91
N VAL A 17 29.17 4.46 -22.20
CA VAL A 17 28.09 4.69 -21.25
C VAL A 17 26.84 4.84 -22.10
N VAL A 18 26.06 3.77 -22.18
CA VAL A 18 24.73 3.82 -22.77
C VAL A 18 23.87 4.62 -21.80
N PHE A 19 23.56 5.86 -22.18
CA PHE A 19 22.62 6.68 -21.44
C PHE A 19 21.21 6.22 -21.81
N GLY A 20 20.37 5.94 -20.81
CA GLY A 20 18.97 5.60 -21.03
C GLY A 20 18.18 6.75 -21.67
N GLU A 21 17.02 6.42 -22.23
CA GLU A 21 16.14 7.40 -22.87
C GLU A 21 15.41 8.25 -21.82
N THR A 22 15.02 9.47 -22.19
CA THR A 22 14.16 10.30 -21.34
C THR A 22 12.72 10.23 -21.83
N HIS A 23 11.83 9.75 -20.97
CA HIS A 23 10.40 9.66 -21.23
C HIS A 23 9.64 10.78 -20.54
N HIS A 24 8.72 11.42 -21.27
CA HIS A 24 7.77 12.38 -20.69
C HIS A 24 6.41 11.73 -20.48
N ILE A 25 5.88 11.83 -19.27
CA ILE A 25 4.65 11.15 -18.86
C ILE A 25 3.61 12.07 -18.24
N GLU A 26 2.39 11.57 -18.18
CA GLU A 26 1.25 12.10 -17.43
C GLU A 26 0.84 11.14 -16.31
N LEU A 27 0.02 11.62 -15.37
CA LEU A 27 -0.53 10.79 -14.29
C LEU A 27 -1.34 9.61 -14.86
N SER A 28 -1.26 8.46 -14.20
CA SER A 28 -1.89 7.19 -14.63
C SER A 28 -1.48 6.66 -16.00
N GLN A 29 -0.53 7.31 -16.69
CA GLN A 29 0.03 6.79 -17.92
C GLN A 29 1.00 5.63 -17.61
N GLN A 30 0.84 4.53 -18.34
CA GLN A 30 1.80 3.43 -18.34
C GLN A 30 2.71 3.53 -19.55
N ILE A 31 4.01 3.44 -19.34
CA ILE A 31 5.01 3.43 -20.42
C ILE A 31 5.96 2.24 -20.24
N ASN A 32 6.42 1.67 -21.34
CA ASN A 32 7.53 0.72 -21.29
C ASN A 32 8.82 1.51 -21.05
N VAL A 33 9.67 0.99 -20.19
CA VAL A 33 10.96 1.60 -19.83
C VAL A 33 12.05 0.53 -19.82
N GLU A 34 13.30 0.96 -19.88
CA GLU A 34 14.48 0.13 -19.68
C GLU A 34 15.26 0.59 -18.43
N ILE A 35 16.26 -0.20 -18.02
CA ILE A 35 17.15 0.20 -16.92
C ILE A 35 18.00 1.39 -17.38
N GLU A 36 18.23 2.35 -16.48
CA GLU A 36 18.85 3.66 -16.72
C GLU A 36 17.98 4.68 -17.47
N ASP A 37 16.78 4.33 -17.91
CA ASP A 37 15.83 5.32 -18.43
C ASP A 37 15.46 6.35 -17.36
N VAL A 38 15.17 7.56 -17.83
CA VAL A 38 14.74 8.69 -17.00
C VAL A 38 13.30 9.04 -17.33
N VAL A 39 12.41 9.00 -16.35
CA VAL A 39 11.00 9.36 -16.53
C VAL A 39 10.74 10.72 -15.89
N LYS A 40 10.05 11.63 -16.59
CA LYS A 40 9.75 12.99 -16.11
C LYS A 40 8.32 13.40 -16.42
N THR A 41 7.69 14.16 -15.53
CA THR A 41 6.46 14.88 -15.88
C THR A 41 6.78 16.06 -16.79
N LYS A 42 5.81 16.52 -17.60
CA LYS A 42 5.99 17.64 -18.55
C LYS A 42 6.40 18.96 -17.86
N ASP A 43 5.90 19.20 -16.67
CA ASP A 43 6.22 20.36 -15.83
C ASP A 43 7.53 20.19 -15.04
N GLY A 44 8.13 18.99 -15.07
CA GLY A 44 9.31 18.59 -14.33
C GLY A 44 9.13 18.59 -12.81
N SER A 45 7.91 18.56 -12.28
CA SER A 45 7.66 18.41 -10.82
C SER A 45 8.16 17.06 -10.29
N TYR A 46 8.16 16.04 -11.14
CA TYR A 46 8.61 14.69 -10.85
C TYR A 46 9.66 14.21 -11.87
N SER A 47 10.68 13.52 -11.37
CA SER A 47 11.67 12.80 -12.16
C SER A 47 12.03 11.49 -11.45
N ALA A 48 12.24 10.41 -12.19
CA ALA A 48 12.75 9.16 -11.65
C ALA A 48 13.75 8.51 -12.60
N VAL A 49 14.76 7.84 -12.05
CA VAL A 49 15.67 6.98 -12.80
C VAL A 49 15.33 5.53 -12.52
N ILE A 50 15.18 4.73 -13.57
CA ILE A 50 14.89 3.30 -13.44
C ILE A 50 16.19 2.55 -13.14
N LYS A 51 16.20 1.83 -12.03
CA LYS A 51 17.38 1.09 -11.55
C LYS A 51 17.06 -0.38 -11.35
N MET A 52 18.10 -1.19 -11.24
CA MET A 52 18.01 -2.62 -10.91
C MET A 52 18.76 -2.88 -9.61
N SER A 53 18.12 -3.55 -8.65
CA SER A 53 18.81 -3.98 -7.44
C SER A 53 19.80 -5.09 -7.78
N GLU A 54 20.92 -5.14 -7.07
CA GLU A 54 21.79 -6.31 -7.13
C GLU A 54 21.03 -7.54 -6.64
N ALA A 55 21.28 -8.68 -7.28
CA ALA A 55 20.84 -9.96 -6.76
C ALA A 55 21.63 -10.24 -5.49
N SER A 56 20.96 -10.74 -4.46
CA SER A 56 21.60 -11.00 -3.17
C SER A 56 21.19 -12.35 -2.63
N ASP A 57 22.14 -13.09 -2.07
CA ASP A 57 21.82 -14.23 -1.23
C ASP A 57 21.12 -13.72 0.04
N CYS A 58 20.00 -14.35 0.40
CA CYS A 58 19.21 -13.97 1.57
C CYS A 58 19.93 -14.43 2.86
N ALA A 59 20.97 -13.71 3.25
CA ALA A 59 21.71 -13.96 4.48
C ALA A 59 21.07 -13.28 5.71
N VAL A 60 19.74 -13.34 5.85
CA VAL A 60 19.06 -12.84 7.06
C VAL A 60 18.71 -14.04 7.95
N PRO A 61 19.41 -14.24 9.09
CA PRO A 61 19.05 -15.27 10.05
C PRO A 61 17.60 -15.08 10.50
N GLY A 62 16.75 -16.08 10.28
CA GLY A 62 15.35 -16.10 10.75
C GLY A 62 14.28 -15.75 9.71
N PHE A 63 14.64 -15.34 8.48
CA PHE A 63 13.67 -15.20 7.39
C PHE A 63 13.82 -16.33 6.38
N ASN A 64 12.83 -17.24 6.33
CA ASN A 64 12.74 -18.31 5.34
C ASN A 64 12.41 -17.74 3.95
N CYS A 65 13.40 -17.18 3.26
CA CYS A 65 13.36 -17.10 1.81
C CYS A 65 13.58 -18.53 1.32
N GLY A 66 12.53 -19.24 0.93
CA GLY A 66 12.54 -20.69 0.67
C GLY A 66 13.57 -21.19 -0.37
N ALA A 67 14.31 -20.31 -1.04
CA ALA A 67 15.38 -20.63 -1.99
C ALA A 67 16.74 -19.97 -1.68
N GLY A 68 16.91 -19.25 -0.55
CA GLY A 68 18.18 -18.60 -0.19
C GLY A 68 18.65 -17.47 -1.11
N TYR A 69 17.88 -17.12 -2.15
CA TYR A 69 18.25 -16.17 -3.19
C TYR A 69 17.15 -15.13 -3.39
N ARG A 70 17.53 -13.85 -3.43
CA ARG A 70 16.68 -12.74 -3.85
C ARG A 70 17.12 -12.29 -5.24
N PRO A 71 16.29 -12.48 -6.27
CA PRO A 71 16.62 -11.99 -7.60
C PRO A 71 16.70 -10.46 -7.61
N SER A 72 17.47 -9.94 -8.56
CA SER A 72 17.44 -8.53 -8.92
C SER A 72 16.00 -8.07 -9.18
N ALA A 73 15.65 -6.92 -8.63
CA ALA A 73 14.33 -6.33 -8.79
C ALA A 73 14.48 -4.87 -9.25
N PRO A 74 13.63 -4.42 -10.18
CA PRO A 74 13.66 -3.05 -10.63
C PRO A 74 13.14 -2.16 -9.50
N TYR A 75 13.72 -0.97 -9.39
CA TYR A 75 13.27 0.07 -8.48
C TYR A 75 13.48 1.43 -9.15
N ILE A 76 13.04 2.49 -8.49
CA ILE A 76 13.19 3.85 -8.97
C ILE A 76 13.92 4.71 -7.95
N GLU A 77 14.76 5.61 -8.45
CA GLU A 77 15.35 6.69 -7.67
C GLU A 77 14.60 7.98 -8.01
N GLU A 78 13.70 8.39 -7.12
CA GLU A 78 12.83 9.54 -7.33
C GLU A 78 13.51 10.86 -6.96
N THR A 79 13.20 11.91 -7.72
CA THR A 79 13.61 13.28 -7.45
C THR A 79 12.44 14.20 -7.77
N CYS A 80 12.06 15.03 -6.80
CA CYS A 80 10.94 15.96 -6.92
C CYS A 80 11.39 17.38 -6.65
N LYS A 81 10.77 18.37 -7.32
CA LYS A 81 11.13 19.80 -7.17
C LYS A 81 10.90 20.31 -5.75
N THR A 82 9.88 19.79 -5.09
CA THR A 82 9.49 20.08 -3.71
C THR A 82 10.03 18.98 -2.77
N LYS A 83 9.89 19.18 -1.46
CA LYS A 83 10.28 18.17 -0.46
C LYS A 83 9.47 16.87 -0.53
N SER A 84 8.34 16.87 -1.24
CA SER A 84 7.43 15.72 -1.37
C SER A 84 6.90 15.65 -2.79
N CYS A 85 6.97 14.47 -3.40
CA CYS A 85 6.39 14.23 -4.71
C CYS A 85 4.85 14.27 -4.63
N ASP A 86 4.21 14.85 -5.64
CA ASP A 86 2.74 14.89 -5.75
C ASP A 86 2.15 13.53 -6.14
N GLY A 87 3.00 12.55 -6.50
CA GLY A 87 2.64 11.17 -6.79
C GLY A 87 3.80 10.22 -6.51
N ILE A 88 3.54 8.92 -6.66
CA ILE A 88 4.50 7.84 -6.49
C ILE A 88 4.68 7.13 -7.82
N GLY A 89 5.94 7.02 -8.24
CA GLY A 89 6.32 6.15 -9.34
C GLY A 89 6.33 4.71 -8.91
N SER A 90 5.99 3.83 -9.83
CA SER A 90 6.09 2.40 -9.65
C SER A 90 6.63 1.78 -10.91
N VAL A 91 7.55 0.84 -10.74
CA VAL A 91 8.12 0.08 -11.84
C VAL A 91 7.88 -1.40 -11.59
N TYR A 92 7.37 -2.12 -12.58
CA TYR A 92 7.03 -3.53 -12.46
C TYR A 92 7.12 -4.24 -13.81
N TYR A 93 7.29 -5.56 -13.77
CA TYR A 93 7.27 -6.39 -14.97
C TYR A 93 5.85 -6.82 -15.34
N THR A 94 5.47 -6.62 -16.60
CA THR A 94 4.23 -7.15 -17.17
C THR A 94 4.45 -7.56 -18.62
N ALA A 95 3.92 -8.72 -19.01
CA ALA A 95 4.09 -9.28 -20.36
C ALA A 95 5.55 -9.28 -20.88
N GLY A 96 6.52 -9.55 -20.01
CA GLY A 96 7.95 -9.59 -20.34
C GLY A 96 8.60 -8.22 -20.56
N LYS A 97 7.90 -7.13 -20.26
CA LYS A 97 8.42 -5.76 -20.36
C LYS A 97 8.43 -5.08 -19.01
N LEU A 98 9.39 -4.18 -18.81
CA LEU A 98 9.43 -3.32 -17.65
C LEU A 98 8.53 -2.11 -17.93
N VAL A 99 7.58 -1.86 -17.03
CA VAL A 99 6.58 -0.81 -17.17
C VAL A 99 6.68 0.13 -15.99
N PHE A 100 6.64 1.42 -16.28
CA PHE A 100 6.55 2.48 -15.28
C PHE A 100 5.13 3.08 -15.27
N SER A 101 4.62 3.40 -14.08
CA SER A 101 3.44 4.23 -13.86
C SER A 101 3.64 5.23 -12.74
N LEU A 102 3.13 6.45 -12.93
CA LEU A 102 3.06 7.49 -11.89
C LEU A 102 1.61 7.65 -11.42
N GLU A 103 1.39 7.53 -10.12
CA GLU A 103 0.06 7.63 -9.52
C GLU A 103 0.04 8.66 -8.39
N ASN A 104 -1.06 9.40 -8.26
CA ASN A 104 -1.33 10.24 -7.10
C ASN A 104 -2.68 9.87 -6.48
N GLU A 105 -3.09 10.61 -5.46
CA GLU A 105 -4.36 10.33 -4.79
C GLU A 105 -5.56 10.39 -5.74
N ASP A 106 -5.64 11.44 -6.57
CA ASP A 106 -6.73 11.61 -7.52
C ASP A 106 -6.77 10.47 -8.55
N SER A 107 -5.62 10.11 -9.13
CA SER A 107 -5.54 9.02 -10.10
C SER A 107 -5.84 7.66 -9.47
N CYS A 108 -5.50 7.46 -8.19
CA CYS A 108 -5.90 6.24 -7.47
C CYS A 108 -7.42 6.16 -7.27
N LEU A 109 -8.11 7.27 -7.01
CA LEU A 109 -9.58 7.28 -6.82
C LEU A 109 -10.33 6.85 -8.08
N GLU A 110 -9.80 7.15 -9.27
CA GLU A 110 -10.40 6.80 -10.55
C GLU A 110 -10.24 5.31 -10.91
N LYS A 111 -9.33 4.58 -10.23
CA LYS A 111 -9.09 3.16 -10.51
C LYS A 111 -10.16 2.27 -9.89
N LYS A 112 -10.59 1.27 -10.66
CA LYS A 112 -11.50 0.20 -10.19
C LYS A 112 -10.95 -0.58 -8.99
N ASN A 113 -9.63 -0.76 -8.91
CA ASN A 113 -8.95 -1.37 -7.76
C ASN A 113 -8.04 -0.33 -7.09
N ASN A 114 -8.67 0.65 -6.45
CA ASN A 114 -7.95 1.75 -5.79
C ASN A 114 -7.16 1.30 -4.55
N GLU A 115 -7.52 0.16 -3.93
CA GLU A 115 -6.83 -0.38 -2.75
C GLU A 115 -5.33 -0.58 -2.98
N THR A 116 -4.95 -1.30 -4.04
CA THR A 116 -3.52 -1.54 -4.35
C THR A 116 -2.77 -0.24 -4.60
N CYS A 117 -3.42 0.73 -5.25
CA CYS A 117 -2.85 2.05 -5.54
C CYS A 117 -2.59 2.82 -4.23
N PHE A 118 -3.57 2.87 -3.33
CA PHE A 118 -3.41 3.53 -2.03
C PHE A 118 -2.43 2.82 -1.09
N HIS A 119 -2.31 1.48 -1.14
CA HIS A 119 -1.27 0.76 -0.41
C HIS A 119 0.13 1.21 -0.84
N LEU A 120 0.35 1.46 -2.14
CA LEU A 120 1.61 2.01 -2.62
C LEU A 120 1.80 3.46 -2.17
N LEU A 121 0.77 4.31 -2.31
CA LEU A 121 0.81 5.72 -1.87
C LEU A 121 1.18 5.90 -0.40
N THR A 122 0.81 4.94 0.44
CA THR A 122 0.93 5.05 1.90
C THR A 122 2.15 4.34 2.47
N LYS A 123 2.91 3.62 1.65
CA LYS A 123 4.04 2.78 2.05
C LYS A 123 5.14 3.55 2.79
N ASP A 124 5.38 4.79 2.40
CA ASP A 124 6.45 5.61 2.97
C ASP A 124 6.01 6.50 4.12
N VAL A 125 4.72 6.49 4.47
CA VAL A 125 4.20 7.18 5.65
C VAL A 125 4.74 6.48 6.91
N LYS A 126 5.40 7.23 7.80
CA LYS A 126 6.06 6.68 9.00
C LYS A 126 5.27 6.90 10.29
N GLU A 127 4.38 7.89 10.30
CA GLU A 127 3.58 8.25 11.47
C GLU A 127 2.10 8.38 11.08
N ASP A 128 1.20 7.97 11.96
CA ASP A 128 -0.25 8.01 11.70
C ASP A 128 -0.77 9.44 11.48
N LYS A 129 -0.21 10.44 12.15
CA LYS A 129 -0.54 11.86 11.97
C LYS A 129 -0.29 12.34 10.53
N ASP A 130 0.66 11.74 9.82
CA ASP A 130 0.96 12.09 8.44
C ASP A 130 -0.12 11.60 7.47
N CYS A 131 -0.99 10.66 7.88
CA CYS A 131 -2.15 10.26 7.08
C CYS A 131 -3.12 11.41 6.83
N ASN A 132 -3.09 12.48 7.62
CA ASN A 132 -3.90 13.67 7.37
C ASN A 132 -3.48 14.48 6.14
N LYS A 133 -2.32 14.17 5.54
CA LYS A 133 -1.90 14.75 4.26
C LYS A 133 -2.72 14.27 3.07
N PHE A 134 -3.41 13.13 3.19
CA PHE A 134 -4.35 12.65 2.18
C PHE A 134 -5.63 13.47 2.23
N ASN A 135 -6.08 13.95 1.06
CA ASN A 135 -7.29 14.75 0.93
C ASN A 135 -8.55 13.88 0.98
N SER A 136 -8.50 12.66 0.45
CA SER A 136 -9.64 11.76 0.36
C SER A 136 -9.79 10.90 1.62
N HIS A 137 -11.04 10.58 1.98
CA HIS A 137 -11.32 9.67 3.08
C HIS A 137 -10.81 8.25 2.83
N ILE A 138 -10.76 7.83 1.57
CA ILE A 138 -10.24 6.52 1.15
C ILE A 138 -8.72 6.45 1.37
N GLY A 139 -7.98 7.47 0.92
CA GLY A 139 -6.53 7.56 1.12
C GLY A 139 -6.16 7.59 2.60
N LYS A 140 -6.89 8.40 3.39
CA LYS A 140 -6.76 8.40 4.86
C LYS A 140 -7.00 7.02 5.46
N TYR A 141 -8.04 6.31 5.03
CA TYR A 141 -8.38 4.98 5.54
C TYR A 141 -7.26 3.97 5.28
N PHE A 142 -6.79 3.87 4.03
CA PHE A 142 -5.70 2.96 3.69
C PHE A 142 -4.40 3.32 4.39
N CYS A 143 -4.10 4.61 4.55
CA CYS A 143 -2.94 5.06 5.30
C CYS A 143 -3.00 4.60 6.77
N LEU A 144 -4.11 4.88 7.44
CA LEU A 144 -4.32 4.54 8.86
C LEU A 144 -4.38 3.03 9.11
N LYS A 145 -4.66 2.24 8.08
CA LYS A 145 -4.63 0.78 8.18
C LYS A 145 -3.22 0.26 8.54
N ASN A 146 -2.16 0.97 8.14
CA ASN A 146 -0.76 0.62 8.45
C ASN A 146 -0.36 0.90 9.91
N PHE A 147 -1.21 1.56 10.70
CA PHE A 147 -0.91 1.99 12.06
C PHE A 147 -1.87 1.38 13.07
N ASP A 148 -1.61 0.13 13.46
CA ASP A 148 -2.48 -0.63 14.39
C ASP A 148 -2.62 0.00 15.79
N GLN A 149 -1.65 0.84 16.20
CA GLN A 149 -1.66 1.54 17.48
C GLN A 149 -2.23 2.95 17.40
N SER A 150 -2.65 3.42 16.22
CA SER A 150 -3.19 4.78 16.07
C SER A 150 -4.46 4.93 16.88
N ASN A 151 -4.49 5.90 17.80
CA ASN A 151 -5.64 6.22 18.65
C ASN A 151 -6.28 7.57 18.30
N LEU A 152 -5.99 8.10 17.10
CA LEU A 152 -6.50 9.39 16.65
C LEU A 152 -8.03 9.38 16.63
N GLN A 153 -8.64 10.34 17.33
CA GLN A 153 -10.09 10.48 17.40
C GLN A 153 -10.71 10.70 16.01
N GLU A 154 -10.00 11.40 15.13
CA GLU A 154 -10.37 11.66 13.73
C GLU A 154 -10.57 10.38 12.93
N ASN A 155 -9.96 9.27 13.38
CA ASN A 155 -10.22 7.97 12.81
C ASN A 155 -11.68 7.67 13.04
N ARG A 156 -12.20 7.68 14.27
CA ARG A 156 -13.54 7.16 14.60
C ARG A 156 -14.68 7.56 13.64
N ASP A 157 -14.68 8.78 13.10
CA ASP A 157 -15.73 9.27 12.19
C ASP A 157 -15.44 9.02 10.69
N LEU A 158 -14.27 8.52 10.33
CA LEU A 158 -13.86 8.30 8.93
C LEU A 158 -14.72 7.25 8.24
N CYS A 159 -15.08 6.15 8.92
CA CYS A 159 -15.88 5.10 8.32
C CYS A 159 -17.23 5.65 7.82
N ASP A 160 -17.79 6.65 8.52
CA ASP A 160 -19.02 7.29 8.09
C ASP A 160 -18.87 8.10 6.80
N LYS A 161 -17.68 8.63 6.57
CA LYS A 161 -17.32 9.43 5.40
C LYS A 161 -16.85 8.59 4.21
N LEU A 162 -16.70 7.27 4.38
CA LEU A 162 -16.35 6.37 3.30
C LEU A 162 -17.57 6.13 2.38
N PRO A 163 -17.34 6.03 1.05
CA PRO A 163 -18.39 5.73 0.10
C PRO A 163 -19.08 4.39 0.38
N ASN A 164 -20.39 4.32 0.13
CA ASN A 164 -21.18 3.10 0.24
C ASN A 164 -21.04 2.19 -1.01
N ASP A 165 -20.66 2.76 -2.15
CA ASP A 165 -20.56 2.13 -3.46
C ASP A 165 -19.26 1.35 -3.67
N ILE A 166 -18.20 1.67 -2.91
CA ILE A 166 -16.98 0.87 -2.89
C ILE A 166 -17.22 -0.35 -2.00
N TYR A 167 -17.42 -1.50 -2.65
CA TYR A 167 -17.84 -2.76 -2.06
C TYR A 167 -17.24 -2.99 -0.67
N SER A 168 -18.12 -3.06 0.33
CA SER A 168 -17.82 -3.39 1.73
C SER A 168 -16.79 -2.52 2.44
N LEU A 169 -16.22 -1.46 1.84
CA LEU A 169 -15.11 -0.72 2.44
C LEU A 169 -15.52 -0.05 3.76
N LYS A 170 -16.65 0.68 3.75
CA LYS A 170 -17.24 1.29 4.95
C LYS A 170 -17.49 0.27 6.06
N TRP A 171 -18.06 -0.88 5.69
CA TRP A 171 -18.40 -1.93 6.65
C TRP A 171 -17.15 -2.66 7.18
N ASN A 172 -16.14 -2.88 6.33
CA ASN A 172 -14.86 -3.41 6.75
C ASN A 172 -14.15 -2.45 7.70
N CYS A 173 -14.22 -1.14 7.43
CA CYS A 173 -13.70 -0.10 8.32
C CYS A 173 -14.29 -0.22 9.73
N PHE A 174 -15.61 -0.29 9.87
CA PHE A 174 -16.25 -0.46 11.17
C PHE A 174 -15.83 -1.76 11.89
N TYR A 175 -15.76 -2.87 11.17
CA TYR A 175 -15.29 -4.15 11.73
C TYR A 175 -13.84 -4.09 12.23
N GLU A 176 -12.95 -3.57 11.38
CA GLU A 176 -11.52 -3.43 11.68
C GLU A 176 -11.33 -2.55 12.91
N TRP A 177 -12.10 -1.47 13.03
CA TRP A 177 -11.98 -0.53 14.14
C TRP A 177 -12.64 -0.98 15.42
N ALA A 178 -13.76 -1.70 15.34
CA ALA A 178 -14.32 -2.40 16.49
C ALA A 178 -13.25 -3.31 17.13
N THR A 179 -12.50 -4.03 16.29
CA THR A 179 -11.42 -4.94 16.69
C THR A 179 -10.22 -4.17 17.25
N ARG A 180 -9.73 -3.18 16.50
CA ARG A 180 -8.53 -2.41 16.84
C ARG A 180 -8.70 -1.63 18.14
N TYR A 181 -9.80 -0.90 18.27
CA TYR A 181 -10.10 -0.09 19.45
C TYR A 181 -10.75 -0.88 20.58
N LYS A 182 -11.08 -2.15 20.34
CA LYS A 182 -11.89 -2.96 21.25
C LYS A 182 -13.17 -2.21 21.64
N ASP A 183 -13.82 -1.59 20.66
CA ASP A 183 -14.99 -0.76 20.89
C ASP A 183 -16.20 -1.31 20.12
N PRO A 184 -17.14 -1.97 20.82
CA PRO A 184 -18.31 -2.56 20.18
C PRO A 184 -19.29 -1.51 19.62
N SER A 185 -19.13 -0.22 19.93
CA SER A 185 -20.00 0.83 19.38
C SER A 185 -19.88 0.95 17.86
N PHE A 186 -18.75 0.56 17.28
CA PHE A 186 -18.58 0.50 15.84
C PHE A 186 -19.46 -0.58 15.18
N CYS A 187 -19.74 -1.69 15.88
CA CYS A 187 -20.67 -2.71 15.37
C CYS A 187 -22.12 -2.18 15.31
N GLU A 188 -22.48 -1.19 16.13
CA GLU A 188 -23.82 -0.58 16.10
C GLU A 188 -24.04 0.32 14.87
N GLN A 189 -22.96 0.73 14.18
CA GLN A 189 -23.04 1.63 13.02
C GLN A 189 -23.50 0.91 11.74
N TYR A 190 -23.56 -0.41 11.75
CA TYR A 190 -24.08 -1.19 10.64
C TYR A 190 -25.57 -0.90 10.43
N SER A 191 -25.93 -0.60 9.19
CA SER A 191 -27.35 -0.46 8.82
C SER A 191 -28.10 -1.79 8.95
N LYS A 192 -29.44 -1.73 9.08
CA LYS A 192 -30.30 -2.93 9.19
C LYS A 192 -30.19 -3.88 8.00
N THR A 193 -29.79 -3.39 6.83
CA THR A 193 -29.59 -4.19 5.61
C THR A 193 -28.23 -4.90 5.58
N GLN A 194 -27.33 -4.60 6.51
CA GLN A 194 -25.97 -5.16 6.60
C GLN A 194 -25.82 -6.12 7.78
N LEU A 195 -26.84 -6.95 7.98
CA LEU A 195 -26.98 -7.82 9.14
C LEU A 195 -25.82 -8.81 9.29
N SER A 196 -25.39 -9.43 8.19
CA SER A 196 -24.28 -10.39 8.20
C SER A 196 -22.97 -9.74 8.68
N GLY A 197 -22.68 -8.52 8.22
CA GLY A 197 -21.51 -7.75 8.67
C GLY A 197 -21.59 -7.37 10.15
N LYS A 198 -22.77 -6.92 10.59
CA LYS A 198 -23.05 -6.60 12.01
C LYS A 198 -22.84 -7.81 12.91
N ASN A 199 -23.42 -8.95 12.54
CA ASN A 199 -23.31 -10.21 13.26
C ASN A 199 -21.86 -10.69 13.35
N ARG A 200 -21.13 -10.65 12.23
CA ARG A 200 -19.70 -10.95 12.19
C ARG A 200 -18.89 -10.05 13.13
N CYS A 201 -19.21 -8.76 13.18
CA CYS A 201 -18.58 -7.80 14.10
C CYS A 201 -18.79 -8.18 15.56
N TYR A 202 -20.02 -8.46 15.99
CA TYR A 202 -20.29 -8.88 17.37
C TYR A 202 -19.70 -10.24 17.73
N LEU A 203 -19.68 -11.19 16.80
CA LEU A 203 -18.99 -12.46 17.03
C LEU A 203 -17.51 -12.21 17.33
N LYS A 204 -16.85 -11.34 16.55
CA LYS A 204 -15.46 -10.96 16.82
C LYS A 204 -15.31 -10.28 18.18
N MET A 205 -16.23 -9.41 18.57
CA MET A 205 -16.22 -8.80 19.92
C MET A 205 -16.38 -9.84 21.02
N ALA A 206 -17.28 -10.81 20.85
CA ALA A 206 -17.48 -11.91 21.80
C ALA A 206 -16.18 -12.70 22.02
N VAL A 207 -15.48 -13.03 20.93
CA VAL A 207 -14.16 -13.69 20.98
C VAL A 207 -13.13 -12.81 21.70
N LEU A 208 -12.97 -11.55 21.29
CA LEU A 208 -11.93 -10.66 21.83
C LEU A 208 -12.09 -10.39 23.33
N PHE A 209 -13.34 -10.30 23.79
CA PHE A 209 -13.66 -10.04 25.19
C PHE A 209 -13.98 -11.30 26.00
N ASN A 210 -13.97 -12.48 25.37
CA ASN A 210 -14.45 -13.73 25.97
C ASN A 210 -15.81 -13.53 26.66
N SER A 211 -16.79 -12.93 25.98
CA SER A 211 -18.05 -12.48 26.62
C SER A 211 -19.31 -12.81 25.84
N ASN A 212 -20.21 -13.55 26.49
CA ASN A 212 -21.55 -13.86 25.99
C ASN A 212 -22.46 -12.63 25.81
N LYS A 213 -22.11 -11.48 26.41
CA LYS A 213 -22.89 -10.24 26.23
C LYS A 213 -22.98 -9.84 24.75
N TYR A 214 -21.92 -10.07 23.99
CA TYR A 214 -21.89 -9.74 22.57
C TYR A 214 -22.59 -10.79 21.70
N CYS A 215 -22.59 -12.07 22.08
CA CYS A 215 -23.40 -13.08 21.41
C CYS A 215 -24.89 -12.76 21.43
N LYS A 216 -25.39 -12.18 22.54
CA LYS A 216 -26.79 -11.75 22.67
C LYS A 216 -27.19 -10.61 21.71
N LYS A 217 -26.21 -9.92 21.11
CA LYS A 217 -26.44 -8.88 20.09
C LYS A 217 -26.46 -9.44 18.66
N ILE A 218 -26.07 -10.69 18.46
CA ILE A 218 -26.13 -11.36 17.15
C ILE A 218 -27.57 -11.74 16.86
N GLU A 219 -28.08 -11.27 15.74
CA GLU A 219 -29.45 -11.53 15.30
C GLU A 219 -29.48 -12.82 14.46
N LYS A 220 -30.33 -13.77 14.84
CA LYS A 220 -30.48 -15.02 14.09
C LYS A 220 -31.07 -14.72 12.70
N ASN A 221 -30.43 -15.22 11.65
CA ASN A 221 -30.98 -15.23 10.30
C ASN A 221 -30.72 -16.60 9.65
N ASN A 222 -31.26 -16.81 8.43
CA ASN A 222 -31.15 -18.10 7.73
C ASN A 222 -29.92 -18.17 6.80
N GLU A 223 -29.16 -17.08 6.68
CA GLU A 223 -28.07 -16.92 5.71
C GLU A 223 -26.69 -17.12 6.35
N ASP A 224 -26.57 -16.93 7.66
CA ASP A 224 -25.33 -17.13 8.43
C ASP A 224 -25.55 -17.94 9.71
N SER A 225 -24.46 -18.48 10.25
CA SER A 225 -24.43 -19.28 11.47
C SER A 225 -23.68 -18.59 12.61
N TYR A 226 -23.57 -17.26 12.58
CA TYR A 226 -22.73 -16.54 13.53
C TYR A 226 -23.22 -16.66 14.97
N LEU A 227 -24.54 -16.73 15.18
CA LEU A 227 -25.11 -16.91 16.52
C LEU A 227 -24.74 -18.30 17.07
N GLU A 228 -24.94 -19.35 16.28
CA GLU A 228 -24.60 -20.72 16.63
C GLU A 228 -23.10 -20.86 16.94
N GLN A 229 -22.24 -20.24 16.13
CA GLN A 229 -20.79 -20.18 16.36
C GLN A 229 -20.44 -19.46 17.67
N CYS A 230 -21.14 -18.36 17.99
CA CYS A 230 -20.91 -17.62 19.22
C CYS A 230 -21.28 -18.45 20.46
N LEU A 231 -22.43 -19.15 20.41
CA LEU A 231 -22.95 -19.92 21.52
C LEU A 231 -22.15 -21.21 21.81
N THR A 232 -21.55 -21.81 20.78
CA THR A 232 -20.70 -23.01 20.95
C THR A 232 -19.35 -22.71 21.60
N ASN A 233 -18.86 -21.47 21.53
CA ASN A 233 -17.54 -21.09 22.07
C ASN A 233 -17.47 -21.00 23.61
N ASN A 234 -18.57 -21.24 24.33
CA ASN A 234 -18.61 -21.33 25.81
C ASN A 234 -17.83 -20.22 26.53
N TYR A 235 -18.04 -18.97 26.13
CA TYR A 235 -17.37 -17.83 26.77
C TYR A 235 -17.71 -17.79 28.27
N SER A 236 -16.68 -17.65 29.11
CA SER A 236 -16.84 -17.68 30.58
C SER A 236 -17.77 -16.55 31.03
N LYS A 237 -18.64 -16.86 32.01
CA LYS A 237 -19.59 -15.88 32.60
C LYS A 237 -18.86 -14.82 33.43
#